data_AF-A0A117IDC6-F1
#
_entry.id   AF-A0A117IDC6-F1
#
_cell.length_a   1.000
_cell.length_b   1.000
_cell.length_c   1.000
_cell.angle_alpha   90.00
_cell.angle_beta   90.00
_cell.angle_gamma   90.00
#
_symmetry.space_group_name_H-M   'P 1'
#
loop_
_entity.id
_entity.type
_entity.pdbx_description
1 polymer ?
#
loop_
_entity_poly.entity_id
_entity_poly.type
_entity_poly.pdbx_seq_one_letter_code
_entity_poly.pdbx_strand_id
1 'polypeptide(L)'
;MSIKLPDAENATPPIQTTLKSVLSGWKLTWLLIAAIVVGSTIAAWAVGGVNGANLGIRITARTSVILFLLAFTASSLYQLWPNDTTKWIRRNRRYLGVGFAGSHLVHAGFIVATIVLNQQRFETRVVDPTPHGVFVLDFIAYGFIIAMTITSFDRVAKRMRYSTWKGLHLTGSYVIWFTFFIAYWRRGVTYTEFYGPFLMIVLAALIVRFIAKAKRGTGKATHT
;
A
#
# COMPACT_ATOMS: atom_id res chain seq x y z
N MET A 1 -15.53 -55.80 -27.71
CA MET A 1 -14.55 -54.78 -28.11
C MET A 1 -14.98 -53.47 -27.44
N SER A 2 -14.42 -53.17 -26.25
CA SER A 2 -14.75 -51.96 -25.48
C SER A 2 -13.69 -50.91 -25.78
N ILE A 3 -14.09 -49.81 -26.42
CA ILE A 3 -13.22 -48.69 -26.75
C ILE A 3 -13.07 -47.84 -25.49
N LYS A 4 -11.86 -47.86 -24.92
CA LYS A 4 -11.47 -47.00 -23.79
C LYS A 4 -11.22 -45.59 -24.35
N LEU A 5 -12.06 -44.62 -23.98
CA LEU A 5 -11.84 -43.20 -24.28
C LEU A 5 -10.61 -42.71 -23.49
N PRO A 6 -9.67 -41.96 -24.10
CA PRO A 6 -8.51 -41.44 -23.40
C PRO A 6 -8.91 -40.43 -22.32
N ASP A 7 -8.23 -40.52 -21.19
CA ASP A 7 -8.47 -39.76 -19.97
C ASP A 7 -8.37 -38.24 -20.18
N ALA A 8 -9.37 -37.52 -19.66
CA ALA A 8 -9.45 -36.06 -19.63
C ALA A 8 -8.49 -35.43 -18.59
N GLU A 9 -7.24 -35.89 -18.52
CA GLU A 9 -6.30 -35.53 -17.45
C GLU A 9 -5.33 -34.38 -17.80
N ASN A 10 -5.37 -33.83 -19.01
CA ASN A 10 -4.48 -32.73 -19.43
C ASN A 10 -5.21 -31.48 -19.96
N ALA A 11 -6.32 -31.07 -19.33
CA ALA A 11 -6.95 -29.80 -19.66
C ALA A 11 -6.21 -28.63 -18.99
N THR A 12 -5.43 -27.86 -19.76
CA THR A 12 -4.91 -26.56 -19.32
C THR A 12 -6.08 -25.68 -18.83
N PRO A 13 -6.01 -25.12 -17.62
CA PRO A 13 -7.11 -24.34 -17.08
C PRO A 13 -7.40 -23.11 -17.95
N PRO A 14 -8.68 -22.73 -18.13
CA PRO A 14 -9.04 -21.61 -19.00
C PRO A 14 -8.40 -20.30 -18.51
N ILE A 15 -7.96 -19.44 -19.44
CA ILE A 15 -7.19 -18.21 -19.17
C ILE A 15 -7.80 -17.35 -18.04
N GLN A 16 -9.13 -17.25 -17.97
CA GLN A 16 -9.82 -16.50 -16.91
C GLN A 16 -9.58 -17.05 -15.50
N THR A 17 -9.45 -18.37 -15.33
CA THR A 17 -9.15 -18.99 -14.03
C THR A 17 -7.71 -18.75 -13.60
N THR A 18 -6.78 -18.76 -14.57
CA THR A 18 -5.37 -18.42 -14.34
C THR A 18 -5.20 -16.95 -13.94
N LEU A 19 -5.85 -16.02 -14.64
CA LEU A 19 -5.83 -14.59 -14.30
C LEU A 19 -6.42 -14.32 -12.91
N LYS A 20 -7.57 -14.92 -12.58
CA LYS A 20 -8.17 -14.83 -11.24
C LYS A 20 -7.23 -15.38 -10.15
N SER A 21 -6.48 -16.43 -10.45
CA SER A 21 -5.48 -17.00 -9.53
C SER A 21 -4.30 -16.04 -9.29
N VAL A 22 -3.72 -15.47 -10.36
CA VAL A 22 -2.58 -14.54 -10.27
C VAL A 22 -2.96 -13.24 -9.58
N LEU A 23 -4.17 -12.73 -9.83
CA LEU A 23 -4.71 -11.53 -9.20
C LEU A 23 -5.22 -11.78 -7.78
N SER A 24 -4.77 -12.83 -7.09
CA SER A 24 -5.18 -13.11 -5.72
C SER A 24 -4.03 -13.65 -4.88
N GLY A 25 -4.12 -13.43 -3.57
CA GLY A 25 -3.20 -14.06 -2.65
C GLY A 25 -1.77 -13.51 -2.73
N TRP A 26 -0.81 -14.37 -2.38
CA TRP A 26 0.62 -14.05 -2.42
C TRP A 26 1.14 -13.81 -3.84
N LYS A 27 0.55 -14.44 -4.87
CA LYS A 27 0.93 -14.21 -6.27
C LYS A 27 0.74 -12.74 -6.66
N LEU A 28 -0.40 -12.15 -6.25
CA LEU A 28 -0.68 -10.73 -6.44
C LEU A 28 0.38 -9.85 -5.76
N THR A 29 0.73 -10.15 -4.49
CA THR A 29 1.75 -9.38 -3.76
C THR A 29 3.10 -9.38 -4.50
N TRP A 30 3.59 -10.54 -4.91
CA TRP A 30 4.87 -10.63 -5.62
C TRP A 30 4.84 -9.96 -6.98
N LEU A 31 3.74 -10.11 -7.73
CA LEU A 31 3.56 -9.43 -9.01
C LEU A 31 3.59 -7.91 -8.83
N LEU A 32 2.88 -7.37 -7.84
CA LEU A 32 2.88 -5.93 -7.56
C LEU A 32 4.27 -5.44 -7.17
N ILE A 33 4.96 -6.14 -6.27
CA ILE A 33 6.31 -5.75 -5.84
C ILE A 33 7.28 -5.80 -7.02
N ALA A 34 7.28 -6.88 -7.81
CA ALA A 34 8.15 -7.01 -8.97
C ALA A 34 7.89 -5.90 -10.00
N ALA A 35 6.61 -5.63 -10.33
CA ALA A 35 6.24 -4.57 -11.25
C ALA A 35 6.71 -3.18 -10.76
N ILE A 36 6.56 -2.90 -9.45
CA ILE A 36 7.00 -1.64 -8.85
C ILE A 36 8.52 -1.52 -8.87
N VAL A 37 9.24 -2.56 -8.45
CA VAL A 37 10.72 -2.60 -8.46
C VAL A 37 11.23 -2.35 -9.87
N VAL A 38 10.79 -3.16 -10.84
CA VAL A 38 11.26 -3.09 -12.23
C VAL A 38 10.88 -1.74 -12.85
N GLY A 39 9.60 -1.35 -12.78
CA GLY A 39 9.13 -0.12 -13.41
C GLY A 39 9.78 1.14 -12.84
N SER A 40 9.90 1.24 -11.51
CA SER A 40 10.55 2.39 -10.88
C SER A 40 12.05 2.44 -11.11
N THR A 41 12.73 1.29 -11.13
CA THR A 41 14.18 1.21 -11.38
C THR A 41 14.51 1.53 -12.83
N ILE A 42 13.76 1.01 -13.80
CA ILE A 42 13.94 1.35 -15.22
C ILE A 42 13.73 2.86 -15.44
N ALA A 43 12.66 3.43 -14.88
CA ALA A 43 12.39 4.86 -14.99
C ALA A 43 13.48 5.71 -14.35
N ALA A 44 13.96 5.32 -13.16
CA ALA A 44 15.06 6.00 -12.48
C ALA A 44 16.36 5.91 -13.27
N TRP A 45 16.69 4.74 -13.80
CA TRP A 45 17.90 4.51 -14.60
C TRP A 45 17.89 5.32 -15.90
N ALA A 46 16.76 5.37 -16.60
CA ALA A 46 16.60 6.13 -17.84
C ALA A 46 16.83 7.65 -17.66
N VAL A 47 16.50 8.19 -16.49
CA VAL A 47 16.74 9.61 -16.16
C VAL A 47 18.14 9.84 -15.59
N GLY A 48 18.67 8.89 -14.82
CA GLY A 48 20.01 8.95 -14.26
C GLY A 48 20.19 9.92 -13.08
N GLY A 49 21.23 9.66 -12.28
CA GLY A 49 21.63 10.51 -11.16
C GLY A 49 20.55 10.79 -10.12
N VAL A 50 20.66 11.94 -9.45
CA VAL A 50 19.73 12.38 -8.39
C VAL A 50 18.31 12.56 -8.94
N ASN A 51 18.16 13.02 -10.19
CA ASN A 51 16.86 13.22 -10.82
C ASN A 51 16.13 11.90 -11.05
N GLY A 52 16.86 10.86 -11.45
CA GLY A 52 16.35 9.50 -11.56
C GLY A 52 15.91 8.93 -10.21
N ALA A 53 16.73 9.09 -9.17
CA ALA A 53 16.35 8.67 -7.82
C ALA A 53 15.08 9.38 -7.34
N ASN A 54 14.99 10.70 -7.53
CA ASN A 54 13.79 11.48 -7.21
C ASN A 54 12.55 11.07 -8.01
N LEU A 55 12.72 10.64 -9.27
CA LEU A 55 11.62 10.05 -10.04
C LEU A 55 11.16 8.73 -9.43
N GLY A 56 12.10 7.86 -9.02
CA GLY A 56 11.83 6.64 -8.28
C GLY A 56 11.03 6.90 -7.00
N ILE A 57 11.41 7.91 -6.21
CA ILE A 57 10.67 8.38 -5.02
C ILE A 57 9.22 8.71 -5.38
N ARG A 58 8.98 9.50 -6.44
CA ARG A 58 7.62 9.90 -6.85
C ARG A 58 6.76 8.70 -7.27
N ILE A 59 7.31 7.80 -8.08
CA ILE A 59 6.60 6.59 -8.55
C ILE A 59 6.23 5.70 -7.36
N THR A 60 7.20 5.41 -6.50
CA THR A 60 7.00 4.52 -5.35
C THR A 60 6.09 5.13 -4.30
N ALA A 61 6.15 6.44 -4.03
CA ALA A 61 5.22 7.12 -3.12
C ALA A 61 3.76 7.01 -3.61
N ARG A 62 3.52 7.24 -4.91
CA ARG A 62 2.18 7.16 -5.52
C ARG A 62 1.64 5.74 -5.51
N THR A 63 2.44 4.76 -5.91
CA THR A 63 2.03 3.35 -5.89
C THR A 63 1.79 2.86 -4.45
N SER A 64 2.64 3.26 -3.52
CA SER A 64 2.47 2.96 -2.09
C SER A 64 1.16 3.50 -1.52
N VAL A 65 0.84 4.78 -1.74
CA VAL A 65 -0.41 5.35 -1.21
C VAL A 65 -1.63 4.65 -1.80
N ILE A 66 -1.61 4.30 -3.09
CA ILE A 66 -2.72 3.58 -3.74
C ILE A 66 -2.93 2.22 -3.07
N LEU A 67 -1.87 1.42 -2.94
CA LEU A 67 -1.95 0.09 -2.32
C LEU A 67 -2.37 0.17 -0.84
N PHE A 68 -1.81 1.12 -0.11
CA PHE A 68 -2.17 1.37 1.28
C PHE A 68 -3.65 1.73 1.41
N LEU A 69 -4.14 2.70 0.62
CA LEU A 69 -5.53 3.16 0.72
C LEU A 69 -6.52 2.07 0.32
N LEU A 70 -6.21 1.23 -0.66
CA LEU A 70 -7.01 0.04 -0.98
C LEU A 70 -7.12 -0.89 0.24
N ALA A 71 -6.01 -1.18 0.93
CA ALA A 71 -6.02 -2.02 2.13
C ALA A 71 -6.70 -1.34 3.34
N PHE A 72 -6.51 -0.03 3.49
CA PHE A 72 -7.06 0.79 4.57
C PHE A 72 -8.58 0.92 4.49
N THR A 73 -9.11 1.07 3.27
CA THR A 73 -10.54 1.28 3.01
C THR A 73 -11.30 0.00 2.68
N ALA A 74 -10.60 -1.12 2.43
CA ALA A 74 -11.15 -2.40 2.00
C ALA A 74 -12.48 -2.82 2.67
N SER A 75 -12.53 -2.76 4.01
CA SER A 75 -13.74 -3.18 4.74
C SER A 75 -14.88 -2.16 4.64
N SER A 76 -14.56 -0.87 4.54
CA SER A 76 -15.54 0.20 4.42
C SER A 76 -16.13 0.27 3.01
N LEU A 77 -15.30 0.11 1.97
CA LEU A 77 -15.76 0.03 0.59
C LEU A 77 -16.72 -1.13 0.38
N TYR A 78 -16.38 -2.33 0.85
CA TYR A 78 -17.25 -3.49 0.73
C TYR A 78 -18.58 -3.32 1.48
N GLN A 79 -18.55 -2.68 2.65
CA GLN A 79 -19.76 -2.43 3.41
C GLN A 79 -20.70 -1.44 2.71
N LEU A 80 -20.16 -0.38 2.09
CA LEU A 80 -20.96 0.67 1.46
C LEU A 80 -21.40 0.31 0.05
N TRP A 81 -20.59 -0.43 -0.70
CA TRP A 81 -20.83 -0.81 -2.08
C TRP A 81 -20.44 -2.27 -2.31
N PRO A 82 -21.27 -3.25 -1.89
CA PRO A 82 -20.97 -4.67 -2.05
C PRO A 82 -21.07 -5.06 -3.53
N ASN A 83 -19.92 -5.21 -4.19
CA ASN A 83 -19.79 -5.69 -5.57
C ASN A 83 -18.53 -6.55 -5.72
N ASP A 84 -18.29 -7.12 -6.90
CA ASP A 84 -17.15 -8.02 -7.13
C ASP A 84 -15.81 -7.35 -6.87
N THR A 85 -15.66 -6.07 -7.24
CA THR A 85 -14.44 -5.29 -7.02
C THR A 85 -14.18 -5.05 -5.53
N THR A 86 -15.15 -4.56 -4.76
CA THR A 86 -14.95 -4.31 -3.33
C THR A 86 -14.80 -5.60 -2.54
N LYS A 87 -15.44 -6.70 -2.98
CA LYS A 87 -15.24 -8.05 -2.45
C LYS A 87 -13.81 -8.53 -2.71
N TRP A 88 -13.28 -8.32 -3.92
CA TRP A 88 -11.89 -8.64 -4.26
C TRP A 88 -10.88 -7.83 -3.44
N ILE A 89 -11.09 -6.51 -3.30
CA ILE A 89 -10.24 -5.64 -2.46
C ILE A 89 -10.25 -6.14 -1.01
N ARG A 90 -11.43 -6.43 -0.47
CA ARG A 90 -11.58 -6.95 0.90
C ARG A 90 -10.89 -8.30 1.10
N ARG A 91 -11.05 -9.24 0.16
CA ARG A 91 -10.39 -10.55 0.21
C ARG A 91 -8.87 -10.44 0.11
N ASN A 92 -8.37 -9.47 -0.66
CA ASN A 92 -6.94 -9.27 -0.86
C ASN A 92 -6.32 -8.19 0.04
N ARG A 93 -7.06 -7.66 1.02
CA ARG A 93 -6.62 -6.58 1.92
C ARG A 93 -5.22 -6.79 2.50
N ARG A 94 -4.94 -8.00 2.98
CA ARG A 94 -3.63 -8.40 3.54
C ARG A 94 -2.53 -8.31 2.49
N TYR A 95 -2.77 -8.89 1.31
CA TYR A 95 -1.80 -8.97 0.22
C TYR A 95 -1.50 -7.59 -0.38
N LEU A 96 -2.52 -6.72 -0.48
CA LEU A 96 -2.38 -5.32 -0.87
C LEU A 96 -1.56 -4.53 0.17
N GLY A 97 -1.81 -4.75 1.46
CA GLY A 97 -1.03 -4.12 2.54
C GLY A 97 0.44 -4.54 2.54
N VAL A 98 0.75 -5.81 2.28
CA VAL A 98 2.15 -6.27 2.13
C VAL A 98 2.77 -5.76 0.83
N GLY A 99 2.00 -5.66 -0.26
CA GLY A 99 2.45 -5.03 -1.50
C GLY A 99 2.81 -3.55 -1.29
N PHE A 100 2.02 -2.83 -0.51
CA PHE A 100 2.36 -1.48 -0.05
C PHE A 100 3.70 -1.46 0.69
N ALA A 101 3.91 -2.36 1.66
CA ALA A 101 5.17 -2.43 2.40
C ALA A 101 6.38 -2.68 1.47
N GLY A 102 6.22 -3.57 0.48
CA GLY A 102 7.26 -3.80 -0.54
C GLY A 102 7.53 -2.56 -1.39
N SER A 103 6.49 -1.85 -1.84
CA SER A 103 6.65 -0.57 -2.55
C SER A 103 7.37 0.49 -1.69
N HIS A 104 7.04 0.57 -0.40
CA HIS A 104 7.68 1.51 0.54
C HIS A 104 9.13 1.14 0.88
N LEU A 105 9.49 -0.14 0.82
CA LEU A 105 10.88 -0.55 0.94
C LEU A 105 11.71 -0.05 -0.26
N VAL A 106 11.17 -0.15 -1.47
CA VAL A 106 11.82 0.40 -2.68
C VAL A 106 11.89 1.93 -2.59
N HIS A 107 10.83 2.57 -2.08
CA HIS A 107 10.80 4.01 -1.81
C HIS A 107 11.96 4.44 -0.88
N ALA A 108 12.17 3.73 0.23
CA ALA A 108 13.28 3.97 1.14
C ALA A 108 14.63 3.82 0.44
N GLY A 109 14.79 2.81 -0.44
CA GLY A 109 15.97 2.65 -1.27
C GLY A 109 16.26 3.87 -2.15
N PHE A 110 15.25 4.45 -2.79
CA PHE A 110 15.42 5.68 -3.57
C PHE A 110 15.72 6.91 -2.71
N ILE A 111 15.18 7.01 -1.50
CA ILE A 111 15.57 8.07 -0.55
C ILE A 111 17.07 7.96 -0.25
N VAL A 112 17.56 6.76 0.08
CA VAL A 112 18.98 6.52 0.33
C VAL A 112 19.81 6.88 -0.91
N ALA A 113 19.38 6.46 -2.11
CA ALA A 113 20.06 6.81 -3.35
C ALA A 113 20.14 8.32 -3.58
N THR A 114 19.06 9.07 -3.35
CA THR A 114 19.06 10.54 -3.44
C THR A 114 20.04 11.16 -2.45
N ILE A 115 20.16 10.63 -1.23
CA ILE A 115 21.10 11.12 -0.22
C ILE A 115 22.54 10.89 -0.68
N VAL A 116 22.88 9.65 -1.09
CA VAL A 116 24.24 9.27 -1.52
C VAL A 116 24.66 10.03 -2.78
N LEU A 117 23.78 10.12 -3.79
CA LEU A 117 24.09 10.79 -5.06
C LEU A 117 24.18 12.32 -4.93
N ASN A 118 23.73 12.89 -3.83
CA ASN A 118 23.69 14.33 -3.60
C ASN A 118 24.45 14.73 -2.33
N GLN A 119 25.45 13.93 -1.94
CA GLN A 119 26.16 14.01 -0.67
C GLN A 119 26.72 15.42 -0.39
N GLN A 120 27.37 16.06 -1.36
CA GLN A 120 27.88 17.45 -1.22
C GLN A 120 26.79 18.49 -0.91
N ARG A 121 25.55 18.32 -1.42
CA ARG A 121 24.44 19.24 -1.12
C ARG A 121 23.80 18.98 0.23
N PHE A 122 23.84 17.74 0.73
CA PHE A 122 23.36 17.39 2.07
C PHE A 122 24.37 17.79 3.16
N GLU A 123 25.67 17.63 2.90
CA GLU A 123 26.75 18.02 3.82
C GLU A 123 26.80 19.55 4.05
N THR A 124 26.52 20.33 3.01
CA THR A 124 26.52 21.81 3.08
C THR A 124 25.23 22.41 3.65
N ARG A 125 24.22 21.60 4.00
CA ARG A 125 22.89 22.03 4.51
C ARG A 125 22.19 23.11 3.66
N VAL A 126 22.46 23.15 2.36
CA VAL A 126 21.85 24.12 1.42
C VAL A 126 20.37 23.81 1.15
N VAL A 127 19.85 22.69 1.66
CA VAL A 127 18.43 22.30 1.55
C VAL A 127 17.75 22.50 2.89
N ASP A 128 16.57 23.13 2.88
CA ASP A 128 15.70 23.20 4.06
C ASP A 128 15.44 21.78 4.59
N PRO A 129 15.91 21.45 5.81
CA PRO A 129 15.71 20.14 6.37
C PRO A 129 14.22 19.83 6.42
N THR A 130 13.85 18.58 6.12
CA THR A 130 12.50 18.12 6.47
C THR A 130 12.30 18.39 7.96
N PRO A 131 11.23 19.10 8.37
CA PRO A 131 11.06 19.49 9.78
C PRO A 131 11.22 18.27 10.69
N HIS A 132 11.95 18.42 11.80
CA HIS A 132 12.28 17.30 12.69
C HIS A 132 11.06 16.46 13.08
N GLY A 133 9.91 17.10 13.34
CA GLY A 133 8.68 16.39 13.66
C GLY A 133 8.17 15.48 12.54
N VAL A 134 8.32 15.88 11.28
CA VAL A 134 7.94 15.06 10.11
C VAL A 134 8.88 13.87 9.97
N PHE A 135 10.19 14.09 10.16
CA PHE A 135 11.18 13.01 10.12
C PHE A 135 10.91 11.93 11.19
N VAL A 136 10.64 12.35 12.44
CA VAL A 136 10.31 11.43 13.54
C VAL A 136 9.03 10.66 13.22
N LEU A 137 8.00 11.34 12.72
CA LEU A 137 6.74 10.71 12.33
C LEU A 137 6.93 9.67 11.23
N ASP A 138 7.70 9.99 10.19
CA ASP A 138 8.01 9.06 9.08
C ASP A 138 8.76 7.82 9.60
N PHE A 139 9.72 7.99 10.52
CA PHE A 139 10.43 6.87 11.14
C PHE A 139 9.51 5.96 11.97
N ILE A 140 8.61 6.56 12.75
CA ILE A 140 7.57 5.83 13.50
C ILE A 140 6.68 5.04 12.53
N ALA A 141 6.27 5.65 11.41
CA ALA A 141 5.47 4.96 10.39
C ALA A 141 6.21 3.77 9.78
N TYR A 142 7.51 3.89 9.48
CA TYR A 142 8.32 2.74 9.04
C TYR A 142 8.35 1.62 10.08
N GLY A 143 8.46 1.95 11.38
CA GLY A 143 8.33 0.98 12.46
C GLY A 143 7.00 0.22 12.42
N PHE A 144 5.89 0.94 12.24
CA PHE A 144 4.57 0.32 12.06
C PHE A 144 4.47 -0.52 10.78
N ILE A 145 5.02 -0.06 9.66
CA ILE A 145 5.04 -0.80 8.39
C ILE A 145 5.74 -2.15 8.60
N ILE A 146 6.92 -2.16 9.23
CA ILE A 146 7.68 -3.38 9.50
C ILE A 146 6.89 -4.30 10.42
N ALA A 147 6.41 -3.79 11.57
CA ALA A 147 5.67 -4.59 12.54
C ALA A 147 4.37 -5.18 11.94
N MET A 148 3.61 -4.38 11.19
CA MET A 148 2.38 -4.84 10.52
C MET A 148 2.68 -5.84 9.40
N THR A 149 3.79 -5.70 8.69
CA THR A 149 4.21 -6.66 7.65
C THR A 149 4.59 -8.00 8.25
N ILE A 150 5.41 -8.01 9.31
CA ILE A 150 5.80 -9.24 10.03
C ILE A 150 4.57 -9.95 10.57
N THR A 151 3.64 -9.21 11.19
CA THR A 151 2.39 -9.76 11.73
C THR A 151 1.31 -10.03 10.67
N SER A 152 1.63 -9.82 9.39
CA SER A 152 0.80 -10.24 8.25
C SER A 152 1.16 -11.64 7.74
N PHE A 153 2.15 -12.33 8.30
CA PHE A 153 2.42 -13.74 7.97
C PHE A 153 1.67 -14.69 8.91
N ASP A 154 1.06 -15.75 8.36
CA ASP A 154 0.16 -16.64 9.13
C ASP A 154 0.85 -17.26 10.35
N ARG A 155 2.13 -17.63 10.21
CA ARG A 155 2.93 -18.21 11.30
C ARG A 155 3.10 -17.24 12.48
N VAL A 156 3.22 -15.95 12.21
CA VAL A 156 3.38 -14.92 13.25
C VAL A 156 2.01 -14.52 13.81
N ALA A 157 1.03 -14.27 12.93
CA ALA A 157 -0.30 -13.85 13.31
C ALA A 157 -0.99 -14.86 14.25
N LYS A 158 -0.82 -16.16 13.99
CA LYS A 158 -1.39 -17.24 14.82
C LYS A 158 -0.80 -17.32 16.24
N ARG A 159 0.41 -16.78 16.46
CA ARG A 159 1.07 -16.76 17.77
C ARG A 159 0.71 -15.52 18.60
N MET A 160 -0.06 -14.59 18.04
CA MET A 160 -0.36 -13.30 18.65
C MET A 160 -1.80 -13.28 19.16
N ARG A 161 -2.06 -12.67 20.32
CA ARG A 161 -3.43 -12.43 20.78
C ARG A 161 -4.15 -11.53 19.78
N TYR A 162 -5.37 -11.90 19.43
CA TYR A 162 -6.17 -11.17 18.44
C TYR A 162 -6.37 -9.69 18.82
N SER A 163 -6.56 -9.37 20.10
CA SER A 163 -6.69 -7.99 20.58
C SER A 163 -5.45 -7.15 20.30
N THR A 164 -4.26 -7.68 20.59
CA THR A 164 -2.99 -7.02 20.30
C THR A 164 -2.77 -6.87 18.80
N TRP A 165 -3.04 -7.92 18.02
CA TRP A 165 -2.91 -7.88 16.56
C TRP A 165 -3.82 -6.82 15.94
N LYS A 166 -5.09 -6.80 16.37
CA LYS A 166 -6.08 -5.82 15.93
C LYS A 166 -5.69 -4.40 16.34
N GLY A 167 -5.19 -4.21 17.56
CA GLY A 167 -4.71 -2.92 18.05
C GLY A 167 -3.54 -2.39 17.23
N LEU A 168 -2.52 -3.22 17.01
CA LEU A 168 -1.36 -2.89 16.17
C LEU A 168 -1.78 -2.45 14.77
N HIS A 169 -2.58 -3.27 14.10
CA HIS A 169 -3.01 -2.99 12.73
C HIS A 169 -3.94 -1.77 12.63
N LEU A 170 -4.76 -1.52 13.66
CA LEU A 170 -5.62 -0.34 13.71
C LEU A 170 -4.77 0.93 13.88
N THR A 171 -4.01 1.01 14.97
CA THR A 171 -3.20 2.19 15.31
C THR A 171 -2.17 2.47 14.21
N GLY A 172 -1.42 1.45 13.79
CA GLY A 172 -0.42 1.60 12.73
C GLY A 172 -1.03 2.09 11.42
N SER A 173 -2.21 1.60 11.05
CA SER A 173 -2.89 2.08 9.84
C SER A 173 -3.27 3.57 9.90
N TYR A 174 -3.66 4.09 11.08
CA TYR A 174 -3.98 5.52 11.22
C TYR A 174 -2.72 6.39 11.28
N VAL A 175 -1.64 5.89 11.89
CA VAL A 175 -0.32 6.56 11.86
C VAL A 175 0.19 6.68 10.42
N ILE A 176 0.14 5.59 9.65
CA ILE A 176 0.56 5.58 8.23
C ILE A 176 -0.35 6.46 7.37
N TRP A 177 -1.67 6.46 7.62
CA TRP A 177 -2.56 7.38 6.92
C TRP A 177 -2.19 8.84 7.19
N PHE A 178 -1.88 9.17 8.44
CA PHE A 178 -1.51 10.52 8.85
C PHE A 178 -0.18 10.96 8.25
N THR A 179 0.84 10.08 8.14
CA THR A 179 2.07 10.41 7.42
C THR A 179 1.82 10.72 5.95
N PHE A 180 1.02 9.90 5.27
CA PHE A 180 0.64 10.20 3.88
C PHE A 180 -0.10 11.53 3.77
N PHE A 181 -1.04 11.82 4.68
CA PHE A 181 -1.74 13.09 4.70
C PHE A 181 -0.76 14.27 4.82
N ILE A 182 0.16 14.25 5.79
CA ILE A 182 1.16 15.32 5.95
C ILE A 182 2.08 15.43 4.73
N ALA A 183 2.51 14.29 4.17
CA ALA A 183 3.38 14.25 3.00
C ALA A 183 2.73 14.85 1.75
N TYR A 184 1.43 14.62 1.54
CA TYR A 184 0.67 15.20 0.42
C TYR A 184 0.17 16.62 0.71
N TRP A 185 -0.17 16.94 1.95
CA TRP A 185 -0.56 18.29 2.36
C TRP A 185 0.57 19.28 2.12
N ARG A 186 1.76 19.01 2.68
CA ARG A 186 2.93 19.89 2.55
C ARG A 186 3.30 20.18 1.10
N ARG A 187 3.17 19.17 0.23
CA ARG A 187 3.51 19.30 -1.20
C ARG A 187 2.35 19.84 -2.03
N GLY A 188 1.11 19.55 -1.63
CA GLY A 188 -0.11 19.98 -2.31
C GLY A 188 -0.42 21.45 -2.15
N VAL A 189 0.05 22.10 -1.08
CA VAL A 189 -0.04 23.56 -0.94
C VAL A 189 0.90 24.29 -1.92
N THR A 190 2.03 23.69 -2.27
CA THR A 190 3.04 24.30 -3.16
C THR A 190 2.90 23.86 -4.63
N TYR A 191 2.53 22.61 -4.87
CA TYR A 191 2.46 21.96 -6.19
C TYR A 191 1.10 21.27 -6.37
N THR A 192 0.04 22.08 -6.38
CA THR A 192 -1.36 21.62 -6.31
C THR A 192 -1.71 20.65 -7.44
N GLU A 193 -1.30 20.92 -8.67
CA GLU A 193 -1.61 20.09 -9.83
C GLU A 193 -1.05 18.66 -9.73
N PHE A 194 0.10 18.48 -9.07
CA PHE A 194 0.75 17.17 -8.97
C PHE A 194 0.39 16.38 -7.71
N TYR A 195 0.05 17.04 -6.61
CA TYR A 195 -0.19 16.41 -5.30
C TYR A 195 -1.62 16.58 -4.78
N GLY A 196 -2.36 17.59 -5.25
CA GLY A 196 -3.75 17.86 -4.89
C GLY A 196 -4.68 16.67 -5.11
N PRO A 197 -4.65 16.00 -6.29
CA PRO A 197 -5.49 14.82 -6.51
C PRO A 197 -5.24 13.70 -5.50
N PHE A 198 -3.97 13.44 -5.14
CA PHE A 198 -3.63 12.43 -4.14
C PHE A 198 -4.06 12.84 -2.73
N LEU A 199 -3.92 14.12 -2.36
CA LEU A 199 -4.42 14.64 -1.09
C LEU A 199 -5.95 14.43 -0.97
N MET A 200 -6.70 14.74 -2.03
CA MET A 200 -8.14 14.52 -2.07
C MET A 200 -8.51 13.04 -1.89
N ILE A 201 -7.78 12.14 -2.54
CA ILE A 201 -8.01 10.69 -2.41
C ILE A 201 -7.70 10.22 -0.97
N VAL A 202 -6.63 10.72 -0.34
CA VAL A 202 -6.28 10.40 1.07
C VAL A 202 -7.37 10.86 2.02
N LEU A 203 -7.93 12.06 1.83
CA LEU A 203 -9.03 12.59 2.63
C LEU A 203 -10.33 11.80 2.39
N ALA A 204 -10.68 11.54 1.13
CA ALA A 204 -11.85 10.76 0.75
C ALA A 204 -11.83 9.36 1.39
N ALA A 205 -10.67 8.71 1.45
CA ALA A 205 -10.50 7.43 2.11
C ALA A 205 -10.88 7.47 3.61
N LEU A 206 -10.53 8.55 4.32
CA LEU A 206 -10.91 8.73 5.72
C LEU A 206 -12.42 8.94 5.87
N ILE A 207 -13.01 9.79 5.02
CA ILE A 207 -14.45 10.08 4.99
C ILE A 207 -15.25 8.79 4.77
N VAL A 208 -14.88 7.99 3.77
CA VAL A 208 -15.49 6.69 3.48
C VAL A 208 -15.47 5.77 4.71
N ARG A 209 -14.37 5.77 5.48
CA ARG A 209 -14.29 4.96 6.71
C ARG A 209 -15.23 5.46 7.79
N PHE A 210 -15.37 6.77 7.97
CA PHE A 210 -16.29 7.32 8.96
C PHE A 210 -17.75 7.10 8.59
N ILE A 211 -18.14 7.30 7.33
CA ILE A 211 -19.50 6.99 6.84
C ILE A 211 -19.85 5.53 7.10
N ALA A 212 -18.94 4.60 6.74
CA ALA A 212 -19.13 3.17 6.99
C ALA A 212 -19.25 2.85 8.51
N LYS A 213 -18.47 3.52 9.36
CA LYS A 213 -18.55 3.37 10.82
C LYS A 213 -19.89 3.87 11.36
N ALA A 214 -20.36 5.04 10.92
CA ALA A 214 -21.64 5.61 11.32
C ALA A 214 -22.81 4.67 10.97
N LYS A 215 -22.86 4.14 9.74
CA LYS A 215 -23.89 3.17 9.32
C LYS A 215 -23.88 1.85 10.11
N ARG A 216 -22.74 1.42 10.67
CA ARG A 216 -22.71 0.25 11.57
C ARG A 216 -23.29 0.54 12.94
N GLY A 217 -23.13 1.76 13.44
CA GLY A 217 -23.68 2.18 14.72
C GLY A 217 -25.21 2.24 14.68
N THR A 218 -25.76 2.83 13.62
CA THR A 218 -27.22 2.95 13.44
C THR A 218 -27.90 1.60 13.30
N GLY A 219 -27.33 0.66 12.54
CA GLY A 219 -27.86 -0.70 12.39
C GLY A 219 -27.83 -1.54 13.67
N LYS A 220 -26.90 -1.25 14.60
CA LYS A 220 -26.88 -1.94 15.90
C LYS A 220 -27.96 -1.41 16.85
N ALA A 221 -28.21 -0.11 16.83
CA ALA A 221 -29.23 0.54 17.67
C ALA A 221 -30.67 0.21 17.26
N THR A 222 -30.88 -0.29 16.02
CA THR A 222 -32.21 -0.72 15.53
C THR A 222 -32.53 -2.18 15.85
N HIS A 223 -31.57 -2.95 16.37
CA HIS A 223 -31.72 -4.37 16.72
C HIS A 223 -31.57 -4.65 18.22
N THR A 224 -31.55 -3.60 19.05
CA THR A 224 -31.58 -3.64 20.52
C THR A 224 -32.85 -2.97 21.00
#